data_AF-A0AAD9CJK6-F1
#
_entry.id   AF-A0AAD9CJK6-F1
#
_cell.length_a   1.000
_cell.length_b   1.000
_cell.length_c   1.000
_cell.angle_alpha   90.00
_cell.angle_beta   90.00
_cell.angle_gamma   90.00
#
_symmetry.space_group_name_H-M   'P 1'
#
loop_
_entity.id
_entity.type
_entity.pdbx_description
1 polymer ?
#
loop_
_entity_poly.entity_id
_entity_poly.type
_entity_poly.pdbx_seq_one_letter_code
_entity_poly.pdbx_strand_id
1 'polypeptide(L)'
;MAGKKALSWDCSDCCGLTGKEPVQCSRNVVICVDASLEEALAQGPYDVVLLPGGMQGAQNLAESPAVKEVLKEQDGRKGLIAAICAGPTALLAHGIGYGSTVTTHPAMKEKMMAGDHYKYSEARVQKDGHYITSRGPGTSFEFALTIVEELLGAEVAAQVKAPLVMKD
;
A
#
# COMPACT_ATOMS: atom_id res chain seq x y z
N MET A 1 29.44 23.77 18.94
CA MET A 1 28.51 23.67 17.80
C MET A 1 28.30 22.20 17.51
N ALA A 2 27.20 21.63 18.00
CA ALA A 2 26.88 20.22 17.76
C ALA A 2 26.39 20.07 16.31
N GLY A 3 27.08 19.24 15.53
CA GLY A 3 26.69 18.92 14.17
C GLY A 3 25.28 18.37 14.16
N LYS A 4 24.39 19.01 13.39
CA LYS A 4 23.08 18.47 13.06
C LYS A 4 23.31 17.11 12.41
N LYS A 5 23.01 16.01 13.12
CA LYS A 5 22.78 14.73 12.46
C LYS A 5 21.64 14.98 11.48
N ALA A 6 21.89 14.74 10.19
CA ALA A 6 20.82 14.67 9.22
C ALA A 6 19.81 13.64 9.76
N LEU A 7 18.56 14.06 9.96
CA LEU A 7 17.46 13.12 10.09
C LEU A 7 17.47 12.33 8.79
N SER A 8 17.93 11.08 8.83
CA SER A 8 17.83 10.16 7.71
C SER A 8 16.34 9.86 7.55
N TRP A 9 15.75 10.32 6.45
CA TRP A 9 14.38 10.01 6.04
C TRP A 9 14.30 8.57 5.52
N ASP A 10 14.79 7.62 6.33
CA ASP A 10 15.17 6.27 5.92
C ASP A 10 14.19 5.22 6.45
N CYS A 11 12.89 5.48 6.33
CA CYS A 11 11.86 4.54 6.77
C CYS A 11 10.80 4.33 5.68
N SER A 12 11.28 4.11 4.45
CA SER A 12 10.46 3.52 3.38
C SER A 12 11.15 2.24 2.93
N ASP A 13 10.97 1.16 3.69
CA ASP A 13 11.54 -0.14 3.33
C ASP A 13 10.69 -0.82 2.25
N CYS A 14 11.25 -0.97 1.05
CA CYS A 14 10.73 -1.93 0.09
C CYS A 14 11.13 -3.33 0.57
N CYS A 15 10.21 -4.04 1.23
CA CYS A 15 10.50 -5.37 1.78
C CYS A 15 10.10 -6.52 0.84
N GLY A 16 10.96 -7.54 0.77
CA GLY A 16 10.70 -8.75 0.01
C GLY A 16 9.89 -9.78 0.82
N LEU A 17 8.75 -10.21 0.27
CA LEU A 17 7.86 -11.19 0.91
C LEU A 17 8.54 -12.54 1.18
N THR A 18 9.43 -12.96 0.30
CA THR A 18 10.09 -14.28 0.34
C THR A 18 11.54 -14.22 0.81
N GLY A 19 12.03 -13.06 1.25
CA GLY A 19 13.42 -12.85 1.65
C GLY A 19 14.01 -11.57 1.04
N LYS A 20 15.35 -11.48 1.04
CA LYS A 20 16.10 -10.29 0.57
C LYS A 20 16.54 -10.37 -0.90
N GLU A 21 16.22 -11.47 -1.58
CA GLU A 21 16.56 -11.65 -2.98
C GLU A 21 15.77 -10.68 -3.89
N PRO A 22 16.34 -10.25 -5.04
CA PRO A 22 15.64 -9.41 -5.98
C PRO A 22 14.32 -10.02 -6.46
N VAL A 23 13.27 -9.21 -6.52
CA VAL A 23 11.92 -9.64 -6.88
C VAL A 23 11.66 -9.34 -8.35
N GLN A 24 11.37 -10.39 -9.13
CA GLN A 24 10.90 -10.24 -10.51
C GLN A 24 9.42 -9.82 -10.52
N CYS A 25 9.15 -8.61 -11.01
CA CYS A 25 7.82 -8.04 -11.14
C CYS A 25 7.08 -8.59 -12.37
N SER A 26 5.77 -8.34 -12.43
CA SER A 26 4.87 -8.89 -13.47
C SER A 26 5.25 -8.60 -14.93
N ARG A 27 6.11 -7.60 -15.18
CA ARG A 27 6.60 -7.20 -16.51
C ARG A 27 8.12 -7.40 -16.63
N ASN A 28 8.67 -8.36 -15.90
CA ASN A 28 10.08 -8.75 -15.90
C ASN A 28 11.08 -7.67 -15.42
N VAL A 29 10.59 -6.54 -14.90
CA VAL A 29 11.42 -5.62 -14.12
C VAL A 29 11.84 -6.32 -12.85
N VAL A 30 13.13 -6.26 -12.50
CA VAL A 30 13.67 -6.84 -11.27
C VAL A 30 13.97 -5.70 -10.30
N ILE A 31 13.42 -5.79 -9.09
CA ILE A 31 13.60 -4.79 -8.04
C ILE A 31 14.40 -5.44 -6.90
N CYS A 32 15.52 -4.81 -6.52
CA CYS A 32 16.21 -5.15 -5.28
C CYS A 32 15.42 -4.57 -4.11
N VAL A 33 15.21 -5.40 -3.08
CA VAL A 33 14.51 -5.01 -1.85
C VAL A 33 15.51 -4.54 -0.81
N ASP A 34 15.11 -3.61 0.04
CA ASP A 34 15.96 -3.03 1.09
C ASP A 34 16.16 -4.04 2.25
N ALA A 35 15.10 -4.79 2.54
CA ALA A 35 15.03 -5.75 3.63
C ALA A 35 14.16 -6.96 3.26
N SER A 36 14.32 -8.07 3.99
CA SER A 36 13.26 -9.08 4.03
C SER A 36 12.05 -8.55 4.81
N LEU A 37 10.87 -9.15 4.63
CA LEU A 37 9.71 -8.79 5.45
C LEU A 37 9.99 -8.97 6.96
N GLU A 38 10.70 -10.02 7.35
CA GLU A 38 11.08 -10.24 8.76
C GLU A 38 11.97 -9.12 9.31
N GLU A 39 13.00 -8.73 8.55
CA GLU A 39 13.90 -7.63 8.91
C GLU A 39 13.15 -6.29 9.02
N ALA A 40 12.22 -6.02 8.10
CA ALA A 40 11.41 -4.80 8.12
C ALA A 40 10.49 -4.78 9.37
N LEU A 41 9.82 -5.89 9.67
CA LEU A 41 8.91 -5.95 10.83
C LEU A 41 9.62 -5.74 12.17
N ALA A 42 10.89 -6.12 12.29
CA ALA A 42 11.69 -5.83 13.47
C ALA A 42 11.97 -4.33 13.70
N GLN A 43 11.82 -3.50 12.66
CA GLN A 43 12.06 -2.05 12.70
C GLN A 43 10.77 -1.22 12.89
N GLY A 44 9.60 -1.86 12.81
CA GLY A 44 8.31 -1.20 12.96
C GLY A 44 8.08 -0.60 14.36
N PRO A 45 6.95 0.10 14.57
CA PRO A 45 5.81 0.22 13.65
C PRO A 45 6.00 1.21 12.50
N TYR A 46 5.44 0.91 11.31
CA TYR A 46 5.43 1.80 10.14
C TYR A 46 4.16 2.66 10.06
N ASP A 47 4.26 3.95 9.73
CA ASP A 47 3.05 4.80 9.65
C ASP A 47 2.04 4.32 8.60
N VAL A 48 2.52 3.65 7.54
CA VAL A 48 1.69 3.04 6.49
C VAL A 48 2.21 1.65 6.09
N VAL A 49 1.28 0.72 5.86
CA VAL A 49 1.55 -0.55 5.16
C VAL A 49 0.93 -0.47 3.76
N LEU A 50 1.75 -0.64 2.72
CA LEU A 50 1.33 -0.52 1.32
C LEU A 50 1.38 -1.88 0.61
N LEU A 51 0.27 -2.27 -0.01
CA LEU A 51 0.14 -3.49 -0.82
C LEU A 51 0.07 -3.16 -2.31
N PRO A 52 1.12 -3.44 -3.09
CA PRO A 52 1.09 -3.30 -4.54
C PRO A 52 0.07 -4.23 -5.21
N GLY A 53 -0.25 -3.91 -6.47
CA GLY A 53 -1.11 -4.73 -7.31
C GLY A 53 -0.37 -5.82 -8.09
N GLY A 54 -0.98 -6.20 -9.22
CA GLY A 54 -0.51 -7.33 -10.04
C GLY A 54 -1.12 -8.64 -9.56
N MET A 55 -1.62 -9.47 -10.48
CA MET A 55 -2.42 -10.64 -10.13
C MET A 55 -1.66 -11.63 -9.24
N GLN A 56 -0.48 -12.08 -9.68
CA GLN A 56 0.32 -13.03 -8.90
C GLN A 56 0.84 -12.41 -7.59
N GLY A 57 1.28 -11.15 -7.63
CA GLY A 57 1.76 -10.45 -6.43
C GLY A 57 0.67 -10.33 -5.36
N ALA A 58 -0.52 -9.89 -5.74
CA ALA A 58 -1.67 -9.81 -4.84
C ALA A 58 -2.12 -11.18 -4.33
N GLN A 59 -2.03 -12.23 -5.14
CA GLN A 59 -2.30 -13.60 -4.69
C GLN A 59 -1.29 -14.05 -3.63
N ASN A 60 0.01 -13.84 -3.86
CA ASN A 60 1.04 -14.19 -2.89
C ASN A 60 0.84 -13.43 -1.56
N LEU A 61 0.43 -12.15 -1.62
CA LEU A 61 0.08 -11.36 -0.43
C LEU A 61 -1.16 -11.89 0.29
N ALA A 62 -2.18 -12.31 -0.46
CA ALA A 62 -3.42 -12.89 0.07
C ALA A 62 -3.20 -14.27 0.73
N GLU A 63 -2.23 -15.04 0.25
CA GLU A 63 -1.90 -16.37 0.76
C GLU A 63 -0.89 -16.35 1.92
N SER A 64 -0.21 -15.21 2.15
CA SER A 64 0.84 -15.09 3.18
C SER A 64 0.27 -14.91 4.60
N PRO A 65 0.55 -15.83 5.54
CA PRO A 65 0.21 -15.64 6.95
C PRO A 65 0.97 -14.48 7.58
N ALA A 66 2.22 -14.22 7.15
CA ALA A 66 2.98 -13.08 7.66
C ALA A 66 2.27 -11.76 7.31
N VAL A 67 1.77 -11.61 6.07
CA VAL A 67 1.02 -10.42 5.66
C VAL A 67 -0.28 -10.27 6.46
N LYS A 68 -0.95 -11.37 6.79
CA LYS A 68 -2.14 -11.34 7.65
C LYS A 68 -1.85 -10.69 9.00
N GLU A 69 -0.78 -11.12 9.67
CA GLU A 69 -0.41 -10.61 11.00
C GLU A 69 -0.03 -9.13 10.93
N VAL A 70 0.74 -8.73 9.91
CA VAL A 70 1.11 -7.32 9.68
C VAL A 70 -0.12 -6.44 9.52
N LEU A 71 -1.08 -6.88 8.69
CA LEU A 71 -2.30 -6.11 8.47
C LEU A 71 -3.18 -6.08 9.71
N LYS A 72 -3.28 -7.17 10.47
CA LYS A 72 -4.04 -7.22 11.73
C LYS A 72 -3.45 -6.26 12.77
N GLU A 73 -2.13 -6.23 12.91
CA GLU A 73 -1.44 -5.31 13.82
C GLU A 73 -1.63 -3.86 13.38
N GLN A 74 -1.42 -3.56 12.09
CA GLN A 74 -1.62 -2.23 11.51
C GLN A 74 -3.05 -1.74 11.74
N ASP A 75 -4.03 -2.61 11.48
CA ASP A 75 -5.45 -2.30 11.63
C ASP A 75 -5.83 -2.10 13.10
N GLY A 76 -5.32 -2.95 13.99
CA GLY A 76 -5.57 -2.90 15.43
C GLY A 76 -5.11 -1.59 16.08
N ARG A 77 -4.03 -0.98 15.55
CA ARG A 77 -3.56 0.34 15.99
C ARG A 77 -4.07 1.52 15.15
N LYS A 78 -4.99 1.26 14.20
CA LYS A 78 -5.51 2.25 13.25
C LYS A 78 -4.43 2.94 12.42
N GLY A 79 -3.32 2.24 12.17
CA GLY A 79 -2.27 2.68 11.26
C GLY A 79 -2.76 2.63 9.81
N LEU A 80 -2.18 3.45 8.94
CA LEU A 80 -2.66 3.56 7.56
C LEU A 80 -2.41 2.24 6.80
N ILE A 81 -3.43 1.77 6.08
CA ILE A 81 -3.33 0.62 5.18
C ILE A 81 -3.68 1.09 3.77
N ALA A 82 -2.75 0.94 2.84
CA ALA A 82 -2.91 1.40 1.47
C ALA A 82 -2.78 0.23 0.50
N ALA A 83 -3.69 0.08 -0.47
CA ALA A 83 -3.63 -1.03 -1.44
C ALA A 83 -4.12 -0.62 -2.83
N ILE A 84 -3.44 -1.06 -3.89
CA ILE A 84 -3.76 -0.62 -5.26
C ILE A 84 -4.02 -1.80 -6.22
N CYS A 85 -4.93 -1.57 -7.18
CA CYS A 85 -5.21 -2.47 -8.29
C CYS A 85 -5.80 -3.81 -7.82
N ALA A 86 -4.99 -4.87 -7.75
CA ALA A 86 -5.38 -6.16 -7.20
C ALA A 86 -5.02 -6.33 -5.72
N GLY A 87 -4.13 -5.48 -5.19
CA GLY A 87 -3.68 -5.49 -3.80
C GLY A 87 -4.82 -5.51 -2.77
N PRO A 88 -5.94 -4.76 -2.95
CA PRO A 88 -7.06 -4.79 -1.99
C PRO A 88 -7.67 -6.18 -1.79
N THR A 89 -7.51 -7.12 -2.74
CA THR A 89 -8.01 -8.49 -2.57
C THR A 89 -7.29 -9.27 -1.47
N ALA A 90 -6.09 -8.83 -1.04
CA ALA A 90 -5.44 -9.36 0.15
C ALA A 90 -6.13 -8.88 1.44
N LEU A 91 -6.73 -7.68 1.45
CA LEU A 91 -7.53 -7.21 2.59
C LEU A 91 -8.78 -8.10 2.77
N LEU A 92 -9.43 -8.46 1.67
CA LEU A 92 -10.52 -9.45 1.67
C LEU A 92 -10.06 -10.79 2.24
N ALA A 93 -8.96 -11.35 1.73
CA ALA A 93 -8.45 -12.64 2.19
C ALA A 93 -8.13 -12.68 3.69
N HIS A 94 -7.68 -11.56 4.25
CA HIS A 94 -7.27 -11.43 5.65
C HIS A 94 -8.35 -10.86 6.59
N GLY A 95 -9.53 -10.53 6.05
CA GLY A 95 -10.65 -10.00 6.83
C GLY A 95 -10.36 -8.63 7.44
N ILE A 96 -9.77 -7.72 6.66
CA ILE A 96 -9.31 -6.39 7.10
C ILE A 96 -10.26 -5.31 6.58
N GLY A 97 -10.77 -4.44 7.46
CA GLY A 97 -11.58 -3.30 7.04
C GLY A 97 -12.96 -3.63 6.50
N TYR A 98 -13.58 -4.73 6.94
CA TYR A 98 -14.96 -5.05 6.59
C TYR A 98 -15.91 -3.89 6.94
N GLY A 99 -16.83 -3.59 6.02
CA GLY A 99 -17.76 -2.46 6.08
C GLY A 99 -17.25 -1.18 5.41
N SER A 100 -15.95 -1.08 5.10
CA SER A 100 -15.36 0.08 4.43
C SER A 100 -15.75 0.18 2.95
N THR A 101 -15.63 1.39 2.42
CA THR A 101 -15.74 1.69 1.00
C THR A 101 -14.38 1.56 0.33
N VAL A 102 -14.28 0.73 -0.69
CA VAL A 102 -13.04 0.42 -1.39
C VAL A 102 -13.19 0.56 -2.90
N THR A 103 -12.06 0.74 -3.58
CA THR A 103 -11.97 0.60 -5.04
C THR A 103 -10.87 -0.39 -5.41
N THR A 104 -10.95 -0.93 -6.62
CA THR A 104 -9.96 -1.87 -7.16
C THR A 104 -9.79 -1.63 -8.66
N HIS A 105 -8.85 -2.37 -9.26
CA HIS A 105 -8.87 -2.53 -10.70
C HIS A 105 -10.23 -3.12 -11.14
N PRO A 106 -10.85 -2.64 -12.24
CA PRO A 106 -12.17 -3.13 -12.66
C PRO A 106 -12.26 -4.66 -12.75
N ALA A 107 -11.22 -5.32 -13.27
CA ALA A 107 -11.14 -6.78 -13.37
C ALA A 107 -11.14 -7.52 -12.01
N MET A 108 -10.87 -6.82 -10.91
CA MET A 108 -10.84 -7.39 -9.55
C MET A 108 -12.10 -7.05 -8.75
N LYS A 109 -13.06 -6.30 -9.33
CA LYS A 109 -14.31 -5.91 -8.67
C LYS A 109 -15.10 -7.12 -8.19
N GLU A 110 -15.32 -8.10 -9.06
CA GLU A 110 -16.09 -9.30 -8.73
C GLU A 110 -15.47 -10.07 -7.55
N LYS A 111 -14.15 -10.31 -7.61
CA LYS A 111 -13.42 -10.96 -6.50
C LYS A 111 -13.52 -10.16 -5.21
N MET A 112 -13.32 -8.84 -5.26
CA MET A 112 -13.34 -7.98 -4.06
C MET A 112 -14.71 -7.93 -3.39
N MET A 113 -15.78 -7.98 -4.18
CA MET A 113 -17.16 -7.87 -3.69
C MET A 113 -17.78 -9.22 -3.32
N ALA A 114 -17.04 -10.32 -3.45
CA ALA A 114 -17.49 -11.62 -2.99
C ALA A 114 -17.79 -11.58 -1.48
N GLY A 115 -19.00 -12.00 -1.09
CA GLY A 115 -19.43 -12.06 0.31
C GLY A 115 -19.94 -10.74 0.89
N ASP A 116 -20.08 -9.67 0.09
CA ASP A 116 -20.67 -8.39 0.49
C ASP A 116 -20.00 -7.74 1.73
N HIS A 117 -18.70 -7.98 1.90
CA HIS A 117 -17.93 -7.47 3.03
C HIS A 117 -17.56 -5.97 2.93
N TYR A 118 -17.67 -5.38 1.74
CA TYR A 118 -17.26 -4.00 1.45
C TYR A 118 -18.32 -3.26 0.63
N LYS A 119 -18.21 -1.93 0.56
CA LYS A 119 -18.93 -1.10 -0.41
C LYS A 119 -17.99 -0.76 -1.57
N TYR A 120 -18.48 -0.81 -2.81
CA TYR A 120 -17.64 -0.52 -3.97
C TYR A 120 -17.73 0.94 -4.42
N SER A 121 -16.59 1.51 -4.76
CA SER A 121 -16.47 2.84 -5.37
C SER A 121 -15.72 2.75 -6.70
N GLU A 122 -16.14 3.55 -7.67
CA GLU A 122 -15.43 3.70 -8.95
C GLU A 122 -14.43 4.86 -8.96
N ALA A 123 -14.27 5.55 -7.82
CA ALA A 123 -13.29 6.62 -7.64
C ALA A 123 -11.87 6.13 -7.96
N ARG A 124 -11.05 7.01 -8.53
CA ARG A 124 -9.66 6.71 -8.89
C ARG A 124 -8.81 6.36 -7.67
N VAL A 125 -9.06 7.06 -6.56
CA VAL A 125 -8.56 6.77 -5.23
C VAL A 125 -9.77 6.84 -4.28
N GLN A 126 -9.89 5.87 -3.39
CA GLN A 126 -10.94 5.81 -2.37
C GLN A 126 -10.28 5.72 -1.01
N LYS A 127 -10.55 6.72 -0.15
CA LYS A 127 -10.19 6.70 1.26
C LYS A 127 -11.44 6.46 2.10
N ASP A 128 -11.35 5.60 3.10
CA ASP A 128 -12.38 5.41 4.13
C ASP A 128 -11.67 5.12 5.46
N GLY A 129 -11.73 6.07 6.41
CA GLY A 129 -10.92 6.00 7.63
C GLY A 129 -9.42 5.91 7.33
N HIS A 130 -8.76 4.90 7.91
CA HIS A 130 -7.33 4.59 7.71
C HIS A 130 -7.09 3.58 6.58
N TYR A 131 -8.05 3.34 5.69
CA TYR A 131 -7.86 2.57 4.46
C TYR A 131 -7.82 3.47 3.23
N ILE A 132 -6.79 3.31 2.40
CA ILE A 132 -6.68 3.97 1.09
C ILE A 132 -6.59 2.90 0.01
N THR A 133 -7.49 2.93 -0.97
CA THR A 133 -7.46 2.02 -2.11
C THR A 133 -7.43 2.77 -3.44
N SER A 134 -6.86 2.16 -4.47
CA SER A 134 -6.79 2.76 -5.81
C SER A 134 -6.86 1.72 -6.93
N ARG A 135 -7.09 2.14 -8.17
CA ARG A 135 -7.56 1.27 -9.25
C ARG A 135 -6.47 0.62 -10.11
N GLY A 136 -5.33 1.25 -10.35
CA GLY A 136 -4.40 0.70 -11.34
C GLY A 136 -3.15 1.53 -11.58
N PRO A 137 -2.28 1.11 -12.51
CA PRO A 137 -1.07 1.85 -12.87
C PRO A 137 -1.34 3.31 -13.23
N GLY A 138 -2.46 3.57 -13.94
CA GLY A 138 -2.86 4.91 -14.33
C GLY A 138 -3.35 5.79 -13.18
N THR A 139 -3.52 5.27 -11.96
CA THR A 139 -3.93 6.02 -10.76
C THR A 139 -2.85 6.03 -9.68
N SER A 140 -1.66 5.46 -9.95
CA SER A 140 -0.60 5.29 -8.95
C SER A 140 -0.08 6.61 -8.39
N PHE A 141 0.02 7.66 -9.20
CA PHE A 141 0.47 8.96 -8.71
C PHE A 141 -0.54 9.62 -7.77
N GLU A 142 -1.83 9.63 -8.13
CA GLU A 142 -2.89 10.12 -7.23
C GLU A 142 -2.93 9.32 -5.93
N PHE A 143 -2.77 8.00 -6.02
CA PHE A 143 -2.70 7.11 -4.86
C PHE A 143 -1.54 7.47 -3.94
N ALA A 144 -0.32 7.58 -4.48
CA ALA A 144 0.86 7.94 -3.71
C ALA A 144 0.73 9.33 -3.08
N LEU A 145 0.24 10.32 -3.82
CA LEU A 145 0.04 11.68 -3.31
C LEU A 145 -1.04 11.73 -2.22
N THR A 146 -2.08 10.90 -2.29
CA THR A 146 -3.09 10.77 -1.23
C THR A 146 -2.47 10.24 0.06
N ILE A 147 -1.53 9.28 -0.03
CA ILE A 147 -0.79 8.77 1.13
C ILE A 147 0.13 9.85 1.71
N VAL A 148 0.84 10.60 0.85
CA VAL A 148 1.69 11.72 1.29
C VAL A 148 0.85 12.78 2.00
N GLU A 149 -0.31 13.14 1.45
CA GLU A 149 -1.23 14.09 2.08
C GLU A 149 -1.71 13.60 3.44
N GLU A 150 -2.02 12.31 3.57
CA GLU A 150 -2.48 11.73 4.84
C GLU A 150 -1.42 11.78 5.93
N LEU A 151 -0.16 11.53 5.58
CA LEU A 151 0.93 11.44 6.54
C LEU A 151 1.55 12.81 6.84
N LEU A 152 1.67 13.67 5.83
CA LEU A 152 2.49 14.89 5.88
C LEU A 152 1.70 16.18 5.57
N GLY A 153 0.43 16.06 5.19
CA GLY A 153 -0.45 17.18 4.91
C GLY A 153 -0.44 17.65 3.45
N ALA A 154 -1.49 18.40 3.09
CA ALA A 154 -1.74 18.83 1.71
C ALA A 154 -0.65 19.75 1.13
N GLU A 155 0.02 20.53 1.97
CA GLU A 155 1.12 21.40 1.51
C GLU A 155 2.31 20.56 0.99
N VAL A 156 2.72 19.53 1.74
CA VAL A 156 3.82 18.64 1.33
C VAL A 156 3.42 17.84 0.09
N ALA A 157 2.18 17.34 0.04
CA ALA A 157 1.68 16.66 -1.15
C ALA A 157 1.73 17.56 -2.40
N ALA A 158 1.35 18.84 -2.28
CA ALA A 158 1.43 19.81 -3.37
C ALA A 158 2.89 20.10 -3.80
N GLN A 159 3.81 20.23 -2.83
CA GLN A 159 5.24 20.39 -3.10
C GLN A 159 5.84 19.18 -3.83
N VAL A 160 5.46 17.95 -3.44
CA VAL A 160 5.88 16.71 -4.10
C VAL A 160 5.23 16.59 -5.49
N LYS A 161 3.97 17.00 -5.67
CA LYS A 161 3.26 16.95 -6.96
C LYS A 161 3.88 17.88 -8.00
N ALA A 162 4.23 19.10 -7.62
CA ALA A 162 4.67 20.15 -8.55
C ALA A 162 5.80 19.73 -9.53
N PRO A 163 6.91 19.09 -9.09
CA PRO A 163 7.98 18.66 -10.00
C PRO A 163 7.64 17.41 -10.83
N LEU A 164 6.52 16.72 -10.60
CA LEU A 164 6.14 15.51 -11.34
C LEU A 164 5.55 15.79 -12.72
N VAL A 165 5.25 17.06 -13.04
CA VAL A 165 4.68 17.50 -14.34
C VAL A 165 3.43 16.69 -14.70
N MET A 166 2.60 16.42 -13.68
CA MET A 166 1.32 15.74 -13.87
C MET A 166 0.33 16.67 -14.55
N LYS A 167 -0.62 16.08 -15.27
CA LYS A 167 -1.79 16.81 -15.75
C LYS A 167 -2.67 17.20 -14.55
N ASP A 168 -3.14 18.44 -14.55
CA ASP A 168 -4.11 18.95 -13.58
C ASP A 168 -5.51 18.33 -13.74
#